data_AF-A0A3D1QZF0-F1
#
_entry.id   AF-A0A3D1QZF0-F1
#
_cell.length_a   1.000
_cell.length_b   1.000
_cell.length_c   1.000
_cell.angle_alpha   90.00
_cell.angle_beta   90.00
_cell.angle_gamma   90.00
#
_symmetry.space_group_name_H-M   'P 1'
#
loop_
_entity.id
_entity.type
_entity.pdbx_description
1 polymer ?
#
loop_
_entity_poly.entity_id
_entity_poly.type
_entity_poly.pdbx_seq_one_letter_code
_entity_poly.pdbx_strand_id
1 'polypeptide(L)'
;MARRRLGELLLVRQVITQAQLDQGLTYQRQTGHRLGSALVALGFLTEQQLCAALAEAMGMRAVRMPPDELDWEALQTLRARFCEANDLFPLTLDSSSSARKTLTVAMADPLNLPAIEEIEFTTGVKVAPVIAPLSGIRAAIRHYYFKQQGMRPGEGSPTKASEQMTILRPGGREDVVSTATDDDLPILEGDAVRELTQRTELAELIREQAAQRKIKRSKATQVEDDLSYLFGVKTSSVNDQIEELESRFWALLRIMAKKGLITRDEFLRELAGKDEQ
;
A
#
# COMPACT_ATOMS: atom_id res chain seq x y z
N MET A 1 20.52 -34.33 10.27
CA MET A 1 21.67 -33.40 10.26
C MET A 1 21.33 -32.21 11.13
N ALA A 2 22.18 -31.86 12.11
CA ALA A 2 21.96 -30.64 12.89
C ALA A 2 22.20 -29.42 11.99
N ARG A 3 21.22 -28.52 11.93
CA ARG A 3 21.30 -27.28 11.15
C ARG A 3 22.38 -26.37 11.76
N ARG A 4 23.48 -26.16 11.05
CA ARG A 4 24.56 -25.26 11.50
C ARG A 4 23.99 -23.87 11.76
N ARG A 5 24.36 -23.23 12.87
CA ARG A 5 23.88 -21.88 13.16
C ARG A 5 24.52 -20.90 12.20
N LEU A 6 23.73 -19.95 11.68
CA LEU A 6 24.21 -19.00 10.67
C LEU A 6 25.42 -18.18 11.16
N GLY A 7 25.45 -17.76 12.42
CA GLY A 7 26.60 -17.08 13.01
C GLY A 7 27.88 -17.94 13.01
N GLU A 8 27.78 -19.21 13.39
CA GLU A 8 28.91 -20.16 13.36
C GLU A 8 29.44 -20.37 11.93
N LEU A 9 28.54 -20.48 10.95
CA LEU A 9 28.91 -20.64 9.55
C LEU A 9 29.67 -19.43 9.01
N LEU A 10 29.23 -18.22 9.37
CA LEU A 10 29.86 -16.96 8.97
C LEU A 10 31.23 -16.75 9.64
N LEU A 11 31.39 -17.19 10.90
CA LEU A 11 32.69 -17.22 11.60
C LEU A 11 33.66 -18.22 10.95
N VAL A 12 33.20 -19.44 10.64
CA VAL A 12 34.03 -20.49 10.01
C VAL A 12 34.49 -20.06 8.60
N ARG A 13 33.64 -19.35 7.85
CA ARG A 13 34.01 -18.75 6.56
C ARG A 13 34.81 -17.45 6.68
N GLN A 14 35.15 -17.01 7.91
CA GLN A 14 35.87 -15.76 8.20
C GLN A 14 35.23 -14.49 7.58
N VAL A 15 33.92 -14.52 7.33
CA VAL A 15 33.19 -13.37 6.76
C VAL A 15 32.90 -12.33 7.85
N ILE A 16 32.71 -12.79 9.08
CA ILE A 16 32.55 -11.94 10.27
C ILE A 16 33.51 -12.39 11.37
N THR A 17 33.82 -11.48 12.28
CA THR A 17 34.53 -11.75 13.53
C THR A 17 33.55 -12.02 14.68
N GLN A 18 34.04 -12.59 15.78
CA GLN A 18 33.23 -12.81 16.99
C GLN A 18 32.62 -11.51 17.52
N ALA A 19 33.41 -10.42 17.57
CA ALA A 19 32.95 -9.11 18.01
C ALA A 19 31.81 -8.55 17.14
N GLN A 20 31.89 -8.72 15.81
CA GLN A 20 30.81 -8.33 14.89
C GLN A 20 29.56 -9.20 15.05
N LEU A 21 29.71 -10.50 15.34
CA LEU A 21 28.59 -11.38 15.66
C LEU A 21 27.87 -10.94 16.94
N ASP A 22 28.62 -10.61 17.99
CA ASP A 22 28.06 -10.16 19.28
C ASP A 22 27.37 -8.79 19.16
N GLN A 23 27.91 -7.89 18.35
CA GLN A 23 27.25 -6.63 17.97
C GLN A 23 25.97 -6.87 17.16
N GLY A 24 25.99 -7.77 16.18
CA GLY A 24 24.81 -8.17 15.40
C GLY A 24 23.70 -8.80 16.26
N LEU A 25 24.06 -9.65 17.22
CA LEU A 25 23.13 -10.23 18.20
C LEU A 25 22.54 -9.16 19.12
N THR A 26 23.33 -8.16 19.53
CA THR A 26 22.86 -7.03 20.34
C THR A 26 21.86 -6.17 19.57
N TYR A 27 22.17 -5.82 18.32
CA TYR A 27 21.28 -5.07 17.44
C TYR A 27 19.98 -5.85 17.13
N GLN A 28 20.07 -7.16 16.92
CA GLN A 28 18.89 -8.04 16.79
C GLN A 28 17.97 -7.96 18.02
N ARG A 29 18.52 -7.98 19.25
CA ARG A 29 17.69 -7.87 20.48
C ARG A 29 17.01 -6.51 20.62
N GLN A 30 17.64 -5.44 20.13
CA GLN A 30 17.09 -4.08 20.19
C GLN A 30 16.01 -3.83 19.14
N THR A 31 16.16 -4.38 17.93
CA THR A 31 15.28 -4.10 16.78
C THR A 31 14.25 -5.19 16.51
N GLY A 32 14.43 -6.39 17.05
CA GLY A 32 13.63 -7.57 16.70
C GLY A 32 13.93 -8.14 15.30
N HIS A 33 14.84 -7.53 14.53
CA HIS A 33 15.21 -8.02 13.20
C HIS A 33 15.99 -9.36 13.26
N ARG A 34 16.05 -10.04 12.12
CA ARG A 34 16.83 -11.27 11.97
C ARG A 34 18.32 -10.95 11.96
N LEU A 35 19.12 -11.83 12.59
CA LEU A 35 20.58 -11.69 12.68
C LEU A 35 21.26 -11.40 11.32
N GLY A 36 20.85 -12.07 10.25
CA GLY A 36 21.38 -11.81 8.91
C GLY A 36 21.13 -10.37 8.45
N SER A 37 19.89 -9.89 8.56
CA SER A 37 19.50 -8.52 8.24
C SER A 37 20.21 -7.50 9.14
N ALA A 38 20.40 -7.81 10.43
CA ALA A 38 21.16 -6.99 11.37
C ALA A 38 22.64 -6.85 10.96
N LEU A 39 23.30 -7.95 10.59
CA LEU A 39 24.70 -7.93 10.14
C LEU A 39 24.88 -7.16 8.82
N VAL A 40 23.89 -7.21 7.92
CA VAL A 40 23.87 -6.39 6.70
C VAL A 40 23.65 -4.91 7.03
N ALA A 41 22.70 -4.58 7.90
CA ALA A 41 22.41 -3.20 8.32
C ALA A 41 23.59 -2.53 9.05
N LEU A 42 24.38 -3.30 9.80
CA LEU A 42 25.62 -2.85 10.43
C LEU A 42 26.82 -2.78 9.46
N GLY A 43 26.65 -3.19 8.20
CA GLY A 43 27.71 -3.16 7.18
C GLY A 43 28.78 -4.24 7.33
N PHE A 44 28.61 -5.22 8.23
CA PHE A 44 29.58 -6.31 8.45
C PHE A 44 29.50 -7.42 7.41
N LEU A 45 28.44 -7.43 6.59
CA LEU A 45 28.13 -8.51 5.66
C LEU A 45 27.39 -7.95 4.44
N THR A 46 27.75 -8.41 3.24
CA THR A 46 26.98 -8.09 2.03
C THR A 46 25.77 -9.01 1.87
N GLU A 47 24.70 -8.55 1.21
CA GLU A 47 23.54 -9.41 0.92
C GLU A 47 23.91 -10.67 0.12
N GLN A 48 24.88 -10.57 -0.80
CA GLN A 48 25.33 -11.74 -1.58
C GLN A 48 26.01 -12.80 -0.70
N GLN A 49 26.84 -12.38 0.27
CA GLN A 49 27.42 -13.28 1.27
C GLN A 49 26.33 -13.88 2.17
N LEU A 50 25.29 -13.11 2.52
CA LEU A 50 24.14 -13.63 3.29
C LEU A 50 23.41 -14.74 2.54
N CYS A 51 23.05 -14.51 1.27
CA CYS A 51 22.35 -15.49 0.45
C CYS A 51 23.18 -16.77 0.25
N ALA A 52 24.49 -16.64 0.02
CA ALA A 52 25.39 -17.79 -0.09
C ALA A 52 25.48 -18.61 1.22
N ALA A 53 25.60 -17.93 2.37
CA ALA A 53 25.62 -18.57 3.67
C ALA A 53 24.28 -19.25 4.04
N LEU A 54 23.15 -18.60 3.73
CA LEU A 54 21.82 -19.19 3.91
C LEU A 54 21.60 -20.42 3.03
N ALA A 55 22.01 -20.35 1.75
CA ALA A 55 21.90 -21.45 0.80
C ALA A 55 22.65 -22.70 1.27
N GLU A 56 23.90 -22.54 1.73
CA GLU A 56 24.67 -23.62 2.35
C GLU A 56 24.03 -24.14 3.64
N ALA A 57 23.59 -23.24 4.54
CA ALA A 57 22.98 -23.62 5.82
C ALA A 57 21.65 -24.40 5.69
N MET A 58 20.99 -24.30 4.52
CA MET A 58 19.68 -24.89 4.25
C MET A 58 19.70 -25.96 3.16
N GLY A 59 20.81 -26.12 2.41
CA GLY A 59 20.87 -26.98 1.23
C GLY A 59 20.02 -26.49 0.05
N MET A 60 19.78 -25.18 -0.03
CA MET A 60 18.92 -24.54 -1.04
C MET A 60 19.73 -23.87 -2.15
N ARG A 61 19.10 -23.62 -3.29
CA ARG A 61 19.68 -22.82 -4.37
C ARG A 61 19.63 -21.33 -4.02
N ALA A 62 20.72 -20.60 -4.23
CA ALA A 62 20.70 -19.14 -4.31
C ALA A 62 20.58 -18.70 -5.78
N VAL A 63 19.75 -17.70 -6.06
CA VAL A 63 19.58 -17.08 -7.38
C VAL A 63 19.94 -15.59 -7.29
N ARG A 64 20.57 -15.08 -8.35
CA ARG A 64 20.87 -13.65 -8.51
C ARG A 64 19.63 -12.95 -9.05
N MET A 65 19.46 -11.70 -8.66
CA MET A 65 18.36 -10.83 -9.09
C MET A 65 18.94 -9.59 -9.80
N PRO A 66 18.32 -9.09 -10.88
CA PRO A 66 17.13 -9.64 -11.55
C PRO A 66 17.38 -11.03 -12.15
N PRO A 67 16.33 -11.85 -12.33
CA PRO A 67 16.47 -13.18 -12.91
C PRO A 67 16.63 -13.10 -14.44
N ASP A 68 17.44 -13.99 -15.01
CA ASP A 68 17.65 -14.09 -16.46
C ASP A 68 16.43 -14.73 -17.17
N GLU A 69 15.79 -15.70 -16.50
CA GLU A 69 14.59 -16.39 -16.95
C GLU A 69 13.41 -16.01 -16.03
N LEU A 70 12.30 -15.56 -16.63
CA LEU A 70 11.11 -15.11 -15.92
C LEU A 70 9.85 -15.49 -16.70
N ASP A 71 8.91 -16.12 -16.01
CA ASP A 71 7.63 -16.53 -16.58
C ASP A 71 6.52 -15.52 -16.22
N TRP A 72 5.74 -15.12 -17.23
CA TRP A 72 4.62 -14.20 -17.06
C TRP A 72 3.41 -14.88 -16.39
N GLU A 73 3.23 -16.20 -16.52
CA GLU A 73 2.20 -16.95 -15.78
C GLU A 73 2.50 -16.96 -14.27
N ALA A 74 3.78 -17.13 -13.91
CA ALA A 74 4.27 -17.05 -12.54
C ALA A 74 4.04 -15.66 -11.92
N LEU A 75 4.30 -14.58 -12.67
CA LEU A 75 4.05 -13.21 -12.22
C LEU A 75 2.57 -12.91 -11.93
N GLN A 76 1.66 -13.39 -12.79
CA GLN A 76 0.22 -13.20 -12.60
C GLN A 76 -0.35 -14.00 -11.42
N THR A 77 0.32 -15.10 -11.05
CA THR A 77 -0.10 -15.98 -9.95
C THR A 77 -0.07 -15.28 -8.59
N LEU A 78 0.82 -14.30 -8.37
CA LEU A 78 0.95 -13.58 -7.10
C LEU A 78 0.67 -12.08 -7.24
N ARG A 79 -0.02 -11.50 -6.24
CA ARG A 79 -0.30 -10.07 -6.19
C ARG A 79 0.92 -9.28 -5.69
N ALA A 80 1.17 -8.11 -6.27
CA ALA A 80 2.26 -7.21 -5.88
C ALA A 80 2.33 -6.95 -4.37
N ARG A 81 1.19 -6.63 -3.73
CA ARG A 81 1.13 -6.36 -2.29
C ARG A 81 1.55 -7.54 -1.41
N PHE A 82 1.25 -8.76 -1.83
CA PHE A 82 1.66 -9.97 -1.11
C PHE A 82 3.17 -10.22 -1.25
N CYS A 83 3.71 -9.96 -2.45
CA CYS A 83 5.14 -10.02 -2.74
C CYS A 83 5.93 -8.98 -1.92
N GLU A 84 5.42 -7.74 -1.81
CA GLU A 84 6.01 -6.68 -0.98
C GLU A 84 5.98 -7.02 0.51
N ALA A 85 4.84 -7.50 1.03
CA ALA A 85 4.66 -7.75 2.46
C ALA A 85 5.52 -8.93 2.98
N ASN A 86 5.80 -9.91 2.14
CA ASN A 86 6.55 -11.13 2.51
C ASN A 86 7.98 -11.16 1.94
N ASP A 87 8.44 -10.08 1.30
CA ASP A 87 9.76 -9.98 0.64
C ASP A 87 10.08 -11.20 -0.26
N LEU A 88 9.17 -11.48 -1.20
CA LEU A 88 9.26 -12.60 -2.15
C LEU A 88 8.87 -12.20 -3.58
N PHE A 89 9.27 -12.98 -4.57
CA PHE A 89 9.01 -12.74 -5.98
C PHE A 89 8.91 -14.06 -6.77
N PRO A 90 7.84 -14.29 -7.56
CA PRO A 90 7.72 -15.51 -8.37
C PRO A 90 8.68 -15.47 -9.57
N LEU A 91 9.27 -16.61 -9.91
CA LEU A 91 10.24 -16.74 -11.02
C LEU A 91 9.67 -17.53 -12.20
N THR A 92 9.31 -18.79 -11.98
CA THR A 92 8.90 -19.73 -13.05
C THR A 92 7.78 -20.65 -12.56
N LEU A 93 6.85 -21.00 -13.44
CA LEU A 93 5.77 -21.95 -13.15
C LEU A 93 5.93 -23.20 -14.00
N ASP A 94 6.56 -24.24 -13.44
CA ASP A 94 6.68 -25.53 -14.13
C ASP A 94 5.33 -26.24 -14.15
N SER A 95 4.72 -26.29 -15.33
CA SER A 95 3.50 -27.04 -15.63
C SER A 95 3.77 -28.30 -16.48
N SER A 96 5.03 -28.64 -16.75
CA SER A 96 5.44 -29.72 -17.67
C SER A 96 5.21 -31.13 -17.09
N SER A 97 5.17 -31.26 -15.76
CA SER A 97 5.00 -32.53 -15.08
C SER A 97 3.53 -32.83 -14.77
N SER A 98 2.98 -33.93 -15.31
CA SER A 98 1.61 -34.42 -15.05
C SER A 98 1.28 -34.73 -13.57
N ALA A 99 2.24 -34.57 -12.65
CA ALA A 99 2.10 -34.90 -11.24
C ALA A 99 1.61 -33.74 -10.36
N ARG A 100 1.88 -32.47 -10.73
CA ARG A 100 1.37 -31.19 -10.15
C ARG A 100 2.16 -30.00 -10.73
N LYS A 101 1.51 -28.85 -10.91
CA LYS A 101 2.22 -27.57 -11.16
C LYS A 101 3.15 -27.23 -9.99
N THR A 102 4.32 -26.65 -10.28
CA THR A 102 5.30 -26.20 -9.27
C THR A 102 5.74 -24.75 -9.55
N LEU A 103 5.56 -23.86 -8.58
CA LEU A 103 5.96 -22.45 -8.65
C LEU A 103 7.31 -22.25 -7.96
N THR A 104 8.31 -21.82 -8.71
CA THR A 104 9.60 -21.39 -8.16
C THR A 104 9.48 -19.96 -7.63
N VAL A 105 9.76 -19.75 -6.33
CA VAL A 105 9.63 -18.44 -5.68
C VAL A 105 10.96 -18.01 -5.08
N ALA A 106 11.46 -16.86 -5.50
CA ALA A 106 12.59 -16.18 -4.88
C ALA A 106 12.13 -15.54 -3.55
N MET A 107 12.77 -15.87 -2.43
CA MET A 107 12.44 -15.37 -1.10
C MET A 107 13.67 -14.81 -0.41
N ALA A 108 13.52 -13.67 0.29
CA ALA A 108 14.57 -13.15 1.18
C ALA A 108 14.74 -14.05 2.43
N ASP A 109 13.65 -14.65 2.89
CA ASP A 109 13.63 -15.65 3.96
C ASP A 109 12.82 -16.90 3.56
N PRO A 110 13.48 -18.03 3.24
CA PRO A 110 12.80 -19.29 2.94
C PRO A 110 12.28 -20.02 4.21
N LEU A 111 12.40 -19.43 5.41
CA LEU A 111 11.79 -19.94 6.63
C LEU A 111 10.44 -19.32 6.96
N ASN A 112 9.94 -18.41 6.12
CA ASN A 112 8.60 -17.87 6.21
C ASN A 112 7.59 -18.93 5.73
N LEU A 113 7.42 -20.00 6.53
CA LEU A 113 6.46 -21.06 6.29
C LEU A 113 5.03 -20.52 6.10
N PRO A 114 4.53 -19.53 6.88
CA PRO A 114 3.22 -18.94 6.63
C PRO A 114 3.06 -18.40 5.20
N ALA A 115 4.05 -17.69 4.65
CA ALA A 115 3.99 -17.20 3.28
C ALA A 115 4.02 -18.34 2.24
N ILE A 116 4.78 -19.41 2.50
CA ILE A 116 4.80 -20.60 1.63
C ILE A 116 3.43 -21.28 1.65
N GLU A 117 2.86 -21.52 2.84
CA GLU A 117 1.55 -22.14 3.03
C GLU A 117 0.41 -21.30 2.44
N GLU A 118 0.45 -19.97 2.56
CA GLU A 118 -0.54 -19.07 1.98
C GLU A 118 -0.49 -19.07 0.44
N ILE A 119 0.71 -19.16 -0.16
CA ILE A 119 0.85 -19.35 -1.61
C ILE A 119 0.29 -20.72 -2.03
N GLU A 120 0.70 -21.81 -1.39
CA GLU A 120 0.22 -23.16 -1.74
C GLU A 120 -1.31 -23.26 -1.60
N PHE A 121 -1.89 -22.64 -0.56
CA PHE A 121 -3.33 -22.61 -0.31
C PHE A 121 -4.08 -21.75 -1.33
N THR A 122 -3.63 -20.52 -1.60
CA THR A 122 -4.32 -19.57 -2.48
C THR A 122 -4.23 -19.96 -3.96
N THR A 123 -3.11 -20.56 -4.36
CA THR A 123 -2.84 -20.89 -5.77
C THR A 123 -3.12 -22.36 -6.12
N GLY A 124 -3.11 -23.27 -5.14
CA GLY A 124 -3.18 -24.71 -5.35
C GLY A 124 -1.91 -25.32 -5.96
N VAL A 125 -0.82 -24.54 -6.10
CA VAL A 125 0.44 -24.92 -6.73
C VAL A 125 1.47 -25.28 -5.66
N LYS A 126 2.34 -26.27 -5.93
CA LYS A 126 3.44 -26.60 -5.01
C LYS A 126 4.52 -25.51 -5.08
N VAL A 127 5.01 -25.01 -3.95
CA VAL A 127 6.04 -23.96 -3.90
C VAL A 127 7.43 -24.57 -3.76
N ALA A 128 8.34 -24.15 -4.64
CA ALA A 128 9.77 -24.42 -4.57
C ALA A 128 10.51 -23.13 -4.17
N PRO A 129 10.84 -22.93 -2.88
CA PRO A 129 11.52 -21.72 -2.42
C PRO A 129 12.99 -21.71 -2.84
N VAL A 130 13.46 -20.55 -3.30
CA VAL A 130 14.82 -20.26 -3.73
C VAL A 130 15.29 -18.99 -3.04
N ILE A 131 16.56 -18.93 -2.64
CA ILE A 131 17.08 -17.80 -1.85
C ILE A 131 17.56 -16.69 -2.78
N ALA A 132 17.13 -15.45 -2.53
CA ALA A 132 17.54 -14.28 -3.29
C ALA A 132 17.79 -13.06 -2.40
N PRO A 133 18.62 -12.09 -2.84
CA PRO A 133 18.91 -10.89 -2.06
C PRO A 133 17.69 -9.97 -1.95
N LEU A 134 17.47 -9.43 -0.75
CA LEU A 134 16.33 -8.58 -0.41
C LEU A 134 16.24 -7.34 -1.31
N SER A 135 17.37 -6.65 -1.54
CA SER A 135 17.43 -5.50 -2.44
C SER A 135 17.00 -5.87 -3.87
N GLY A 136 17.42 -7.05 -4.35
CA GLY A 136 17.11 -7.58 -5.67
C GLY A 136 15.65 -7.98 -5.85
N ILE A 137 15.05 -8.62 -4.84
CA ILE A 137 13.62 -8.94 -4.79
C ILE A 137 12.80 -7.64 -4.87
N ARG A 138 13.09 -6.65 -4.01
CA ARG A 138 12.39 -5.36 -4.00
C ARG A 138 12.59 -4.57 -5.30
N ALA A 139 13.76 -4.67 -5.94
CA ALA A 139 14.00 -4.08 -7.25
C ALA A 139 13.17 -4.75 -8.35
N ALA A 140 13.09 -6.09 -8.36
CA ALA A 140 12.26 -6.84 -9.30
C ALA A 140 10.77 -6.56 -9.11
N ILE A 141 10.26 -6.53 -7.87
CA ILE A 141 8.86 -6.17 -7.58
C ILE A 141 8.52 -4.79 -8.19
N ARG A 142 9.36 -3.77 -7.95
CA ARG A 142 9.20 -2.43 -8.56
C ARG A 142 9.25 -2.49 -10.09
N HIS A 143 10.16 -3.28 -10.67
CA HIS A 143 10.34 -3.35 -12.12
C HIS A 143 9.22 -4.09 -12.86
N TYR A 144 8.65 -5.14 -12.28
CA TYR A 144 7.68 -5.99 -12.98
C TYR A 144 6.22 -5.67 -12.60
N TYR A 145 5.92 -5.38 -11.34
CA TYR A 145 4.55 -5.05 -10.93
C TYR A 145 4.19 -3.56 -11.10
N PHE A 146 5.13 -2.64 -10.85
CA PHE A 146 4.83 -1.20 -10.81
C PHE A 146 5.20 -0.44 -12.09
N LYS A 147 6.13 -0.95 -12.91
CA LYS A 147 6.52 -0.33 -14.19
C LYS A 147 5.38 -0.23 -15.20
N GLN A 148 4.38 -1.12 -15.14
CA GLN A 148 3.16 -1.01 -15.96
C GLN A 148 2.21 0.12 -15.55
N GLN A 149 2.38 0.72 -14.36
CA GLN A 149 1.62 1.90 -13.93
C GLN A 149 2.37 3.23 -14.20
N GLY A 150 3.59 3.16 -14.74
CA GLY A 150 4.52 4.30 -14.83
C GLY A 150 4.65 4.97 -16.20
N MET A 151 3.75 4.74 -17.16
CA MET A 151 3.80 5.42 -18.47
C MET A 151 2.41 5.75 -19.03
N ARG A 152 1.72 6.70 -18.39
CA ARG A 152 0.87 7.63 -19.15
C ARG A 152 1.83 8.65 -19.79
N PRO A 153 1.85 8.82 -21.13
CA PRO A 153 2.60 9.91 -21.75
C PRO A 153 1.87 11.22 -21.48
N GLY A 154 2.15 11.81 -20.32
CA GLY A 154 1.51 13.03 -19.83
C GLY A 154 2.27 13.57 -18.61
N GLU A 155 3.03 14.65 -18.88
CA GLU A 155 3.54 15.61 -17.90
C GLU A 155 4.70 15.18 -16.96
N GLY A 156 5.88 15.74 -17.25
CA GLY A 156 6.78 16.24 -16.19
C GLY A 156 7.83 15.28 -15.62
N SER A 157 8.92 15.05 -16.36
CA SER A 157 10.20 14.80 -15.68
C SER A 157 10.70 16.10 -15.04
N PRO A 158 11.03 16.14 -13.73
CA PRO A 158 11.68 17.29 -13.13
C PRO A 158 13.18 17.28 -13.48
N THR A 159 13.47 17.63 -14.74
CA THR A 159 14.82 18.06 -15.12
C THR A 159 15.13 19.37 -14.40
N LYS A 160 16.35 19.50 -13.86
CA LYS A 160 16.76 20.65 -13.06
C LYS A 160 16.76 21.96 -13.87
N ALA A 161 16.55 23.05 -13.13
CA ALA A 161 16.82 24.45 -13.48
C ALA A 161 15.89 25.14 -14.50
N SER A 162 14.91 25.88 -13.97
CA SER A 162 14.93 27.36 -14.07
C SER A 162 13.92 27.96 -13.09
N GLU A 163 14.33 28.98 -12.35
CA GLU A 163 13.39 29.83 -11.59
C GLU A 163 12.54 30.67 -12.55
N GLN A 164 11.46 31.28 -12.02
CA GLN A 164 10.47 32.13 -12.70
C GLN A 164 9.34 31.39 -13.44
N MET A 165 8.12 31.55 -12.91
CA MET A 165 6.86 31.15 -13.54
C MET A 165 6.01 32.40 -13.78
N THR A 166 5.82 32.78 -15.05
CA THR A 166 5.02 33.94 -15.44
C THR A 166 3.53 33.63 -15.36
N ILE A 167 2.78 34.35 -14.52
CA ILE A 167 1.33 34.24 -14.45
C ILE A 167 0.70 35.19 -15.49
N LEU A 168 0.22 34.64 -16.61
CA LEU A 168 -0.60 35.40 -17.55
C LEU A 168 -2.06 35.39 -17.09
N ARG A 169 -2.58 36.55 -16.64
CA ARG A 169 -4.02 36.79 -16.48
C ARG A 169 -4.59 37.44 -17.74
N PRO A 170 -5.88 37.19 -18.09
CA PRO A 170 -6.51 37.88 -19.21
C PRO A 170 -6.67 39.37 -18.86
N GLY A 171 -5.89 40.24 -19.51
CA GLY A 171 -5.93 41.68 -19.24
C GLY A 171 -4.73 42.52 -19.68
N GLY A 172 -3.59 41.91 -20.02
CA GLY A 172 -2.50 42.60 -20.74
C GLY A 172 -1.85 43.79 -20.02
N ARG A 173 -1.62 43.68 -18.70
CA ARG A 173 -0.75 44.60 -17.95
C ARG A 173 0.28 43.82 -17.15
N GLU A 174 1.53 44.27 -17.23
CA GLU A 174 2.66 43.80 -16.43
C GLU A 174 2.86 44.79 -15.29
N ASP A 175 2.85 44.31 -14.04
CA ASP A 175 3.29 45.06 -12.87
C ASP A 175 4.31 44.22 -12.11
N VAL A 176 5.48 44.79 -11.87
CA VAL A 176 6.57 44.14 -11.12
C VAL A 176 6.55 44.68 -9.70
N VAL A 177 6.25 43.82 -8.73
CA VAL A 177 6.32 44.19 -7.30
C VAL A 177 7.34 43.30 -6.59
N SER A 178 8.34 43.95 -6.02
CA SER A 178 9.28 43.38 -5.06
C SER A 178 9.42 44.37 -3.92
N THR A 179 9.16 43.94 -2.69
CA THR A 179 9.63 44.61 -1.47
C THR A 179 9.89 43.57 -0.39
N ALA A 180 10.88 43.84 0.43
CA ALA A 180 11.36 42.96 1.49
C ALA A 180 11.00 43.51 2.87
N THR A 181 11.17 42.64 3.87
CA THR A 181 11.60 42.93 5.27
C THR A 181 10.72 43.75 6.22
N ASP A 182 10.57 43.13 7.39
CA ASP A 182 10.55 43.67 8.77
C ASP A 182 9.23 43.89 9.55
N ASP A 183 9.27 43.29 10.75
CA ASP A 183 8.66 43.60 12.05
C ASP A 183 7.17 43.97 12.19
N ASP A 184 6.42 43.10 12.88
CA ASP A 184 6.04 43.36 14.30
C ASP A 184 5.22 42.19 14.93
N LEU A 185 5.44 41.94 16.23
CA LEU A 185 4.68 40.99 17.07
C LEU A 185 4.07 41.72 18.28
N PRO A 186 2.84 41.38 18.69
CA PRO A 186 2.57 41.22 20.13
C PRO A 186 1.62 40.06 20.53
N ILE A 187 1.50 39.85 21.84
CA ILE A 187 0.87 38.73 22.58
C ILE A 187 -0.01 39.37 23.71
N LEU A 188 -1.15 38.87 24.23
CA LEU A 188 -1.59 37.54 24.72
C LEU A 188 -3.14 37.36 24.71
N GLU A 189 -3.58 36.10 24.88
CA GLU A 189 -4.74 35.55 25.66
C GLU A 189 -6.10 36.30 25.81
N GLY A 190 -7.21 35.52 25.86
CA GLY A 190 -8.43 35.97 26.57
C GLY A 190 -9.81 35.37 26.19
N ASP A 191 -10.14 34.23 26.80
CA ASP A 191 -11.50 33.76 27.22
C ASP A 191 -12.64 33.38 26.25
N ALA A 192 -13.41 32.38 26.71
CA ALA A 192 -14.54 31.76 26.04
C ALA A 192 -15.85 31.86 26.87
N VAL A 193 -16.87 32.55 26.33
CA VAL A 193 -18.31 32.26 26.57
C VAL A 193 -19.13 32.81 25.38
N ARG A 194 -19.45 31.98 24.37
CA ARG A 194 -20.48 32.33 23.35
C ARG A 194 -21.06 31.20 22.48
N GLU A 195 -20.56 29.96 22.56
CA GLU A 195 -20.99 28.88 21.64
C GLU A 195 -22.40 28.30 21.88
N LEU A 196 -23.03 28.52 23.03
CA LEU A 196 -24.17 27.69 23.43
C LEU A 196 -25.51 28.04 22.75
N THR A 197 -25.67 29.26 22.20
CA THR A 197 -26.95 29.71 21.62
C THR A 197 -27.11 29.40 20.13
N GLN A 198 -26.03 29.10 19.39
CA GLN A 198 -26.10 28.82 17.94
C GLN A 198 -26.48 27.37 17.60
N ARG A 199 -26.47 26.45 18.59
CA ARG A 199 -26.65 25.01 18.35
C ARG A 199 -28.11 24.58 18.11
N THR A 200 -29.09 25.36 18.57
CA THR A 200 -30.52 25.07 18.40
C THR A 200 -31.03 25.45 17.01
N GLU A 201 -30.66 26.63 16.51
CA GLU A 201 -31.11 27.15 15.20
C GLU A 201 -30.65 26.25 14.04
N LEU A 202 -29.41 25.75 14.10
CA LEU A 202 -28.86 24.83 13.11
C LEU A 202 -29.63 23.50 13.01
N ALA A 203 -30.15 23.00 14.14
CA ALA A 203 -30.81 21.69 14.20
C ALA A 203 -32.20 21.68 13.54
N GLU A 204 -32.90 22.82 13.55
CA GLU A 204 -34.20 22.98 12.89
C GLU A 204 -34.03 23.14 11.37
N LEU A 205 -33.06 23.96 10.94
CA LEU A 205 -32.69 24.16 9.54
C LEU A 205 -32.33 22.85 8.82
N ILE A 206 -31.63 21.94 9.50
CA ILE A 206 -31.30 20.59 8.97
C ILE A 206 -32.55 19.74 8.73
N ARG A 207 -33.55 19.80 9.63
CA ARG A 207 -34.80 19.02 9.48
C ARG A 207 -35.65 19.52 8.32
N GLU A 208 -35.71 20.82 8.13
CA GLU A 208 -36.48 21.46 7.07
C GLU A 208 -35.89 21.17 5.68
N GLN A 209 -34.56 21.27 5.54
CA GLN A 209 -33.83 20.87 4.32
C GLN A 209 -34.01 19.39 3.98
N ALA A 210 -33.98 18.50 4.99
CA ALA A 210 -34.18 17.07 4.80
C ALA A 210 -35.60 16.73 4.30
N ALA A 211 -36.63 17.42 4.80
CA ALA A 211 -38.01 17.26 4.34
C ALA A 211 -38.16 17.69 2.86
N GLN A 212 -37.62 18.85 2.49
CA GLN A 212 -37.67 19.37 1.11
C GLN A 212 -36.93 18.45 0.12
N ARG A 213 -35.76 17.91 0.49
CA ARG A 213 -35.02 16.94 -0.34
C ARG A 213 -35.78 15.63 -0.54
N LYS A 214 -36.56 15.17 0.45
CA LYS A 214 -37.40 13.96 0.34
C LYS A 214 -38.50 14.12 -0.72
N ILE A 215 -39.13 15.29 -0.77
CA ILE A 215 -40.16 15.66 -1.77
C ILE A 215 -39.57 15.78 -3.19
N LYS A 216 -38.32 16.28 -3.32
CA LYS A 216 -37.62 16.28 -4.62
C LYS A 216 -37.26 14.87 -5.09
N ARG A 217 -36.76 13.99 -4.21
CA ARG A 217 -36.41 12.60 -4.57
C ARG A 217 -37.61 11.80 -5.05
N SER A 218 -38.77 11.87 -4.37
CA SER A 218 -39.98 11.15 -4.81
C SER A 218 -40.47 11.56 -6.20
N LYS A 219 -40.14 12.78 -6.66
CA LYS A 219 -40.48 13.27 -7.99
C LYS A 219 -39.51 12.79 -9.09
N ALA A 220 -38.30 12.37 -8.72
CA ALA A 220 -37.32 11.81 -9.66
C ALA A 220 -37.61 10.32 -9.94
N THR A 221 -37.87 9.54 -8.88
CA THR A 221 -38.20 8.10 -8.99
C THR A 221 -39.38 7.84 -9.92
N GLN A 222 -40.41 8.69 -9.85
CA GLN A 222 -41.61 8.56 -10.68
C GLN A 222 -41.35 8.78 -12.19
N VAL A 223 -40.27 9.48 -12.56
CA VAL A 223 -39.87 9.66 -13.96
C VAL A 223 -39.02 8.49 -14.46
N GLU A 224 -38.20 7.90 -13.59
CA GLU A 224 -37.40 6.71 -13.92
C GLU A 224 -38.28 5.46 -14.08
N ASP A 225 -39.31 5.31 -13.26
CA ASP A 225 -40.30 4.22 -13.38
C ASP A 225 -41.07 4.29 -14.72
N ASP A 226 -41.55 5.48 -15.12
CA ASP A 226 -42.23 5.69 -16.41
C ASP A 226 -41.32 5.36 -17.61
N LEU A 227 -40.04 5.72 -17.56
CA LEU A 227 -39.05 5.39 -18.59
C LEU A 227 -38.76 3.88 -18.65
N SER A 228 -38.74 3.20 -17.50
CA SER A 228 -38.53 1.74 -17.45
C SER A 228 -39.67 0.98 -18.14
N TYR A 229 -40.91 1.46 -18.01
CA TYR A 229 -42.09 0.89 -18.67
C TYR A 229 -42.07 1.13 -20.19
N LEU A 230 -41.49 2.25 -20.63
CA LEU A 230 -41.45 2.67 -22.04
C LEU A 230 -40.33 1.99 -22.84
N PHE A 231 -39.20 1.66 -22.20
CA PHE A 231 -38.03 1.06 -22.86
C PHE A 231 -37.80 -0.43 -22.54
N GLY A 232 -38.48 -1.00 -21.54
CA GLY A 232 -38.49 -2.46 -21.29
C GLY A 232 -37.17 -3.07 -20.81
N VAL A 233 -36.16 -2.26 -20.48
CA VAL A 233 -34.85 -2.71 -19.99
C VAL A 233 -34.90 -2.84 -18.46
N LYS A 234 -34.77 -4.07 -17.94
CA LYS A 234 -34.56 -4.30 -16.50
C LYS A 234 -33.12 -3.98 -16.11
N THR A 235 -32.91 -2.82 -15.51
CA THR A 235 -31.62 -2.36 -14.95
C THR A 235 -31.32 -2.86 -13.53
N SER A 236 -32.24 -3.61 -12.91
CA SER A 236 -32.24 -3.90 -11.47
C SER A 236 -30.97 -4.59 -10.95
N SER A 237 -30.40 -5.54 -11.70
CA SER A 237 -29.33 -6.41 -11.17
C SER A 237 -28.03 -5.72 -10.73
N VAL A 238 -27.74 -4.50 -11.19
CA VAL A 238 -26.55 -3.74 -10.79
C VAL A 238 -26.87 -2.76 -9.66
N ASN A 239 -28.05 -2.13 -9.70
CA ASN A 239 -28.48 -1.17 -8.69
C ASN A 239 -28.73 -1.85 -7.34
N ASP A 240 -29.38 -3.01 -7.35
CA ASP A 240 -29.69 -3.78 -6.12
C ASP A 240 -28.42 -4.16 -5.33
N GLN A 241 -27.31 -4.47 -6.05
CA GLN A 241 -26.03 -4.81 -5.43
C GLN A 241 -25.32 -3.58 -4.83
N ILE A 242 -25.44 -2.42 -5.49
CA ILE A 242 -24.89 -1.15 -5.00
C ILE A 242 -25.65 -0.71 -3.74
N GLU A 243 -26.99 -0.78 -3.76
CA GLU A 243 -27.85 -0.41 -2.63
C GLU A 243 -27.61 -1.31 -1.40
N GLU A 244 -27.40 -2.61 -1.59
CA GLU A 244 -27.04 -3.52 -0.49
C GLU A 244 -25.65 -3.20 0.12
N LEU A 245 -24.67 -2.85 -0.72
CA LEU A 245 -23.34 -2.44 -0.26
C LEU A 245 -23.38 -1.11 0.52
N GLU A 246 -24.12 -0.12 0.04
CA GLU A 246 -24.29 1.16 0.74
C GLU A 246 -25.04 0.96 2.08
N SER A 247 -26.09 0.15 2.11
CA SER A 247 -26.83 -0.19 3.34
C SER A 247 -25.92 -0.80 4.42
N ARG A 248 -25.06 -1.75 4.02
CA ARG A 248 -24.07 -2.38 4.92
C ARG A 248 -22.99 -1.40 5.39
N PHE A 249 -22.53 -0.51 4.51
CA PHE A 249 -21.55 0.54 4.84
C PHE A 249 -22.09 1.53 5.89
N TRP A 250 -23.31 2.06 5.69
CA TRP A 250 -23.94 2.97 6.64
C TRP A 250 -24.25 2.30 7.99
N ALA A 251 -24.64 1.02 7.99
CA ALA A 251 -24.81 0.25 9.21
C ALA A 251 -23.50 0.12 10.01
N LEU A 252 -22.37 -0.12 9.33
CA LEU A 252 -21.05 -0.24 9.94
C LEU A 252 -20.57 1.11 10.52
N LEU A 253 -20.69 2.21 9.77
CA LEU A 253 -20.40 3.56 10.27
C LEU A 253 -21.24 3.91 11.51
N ARG A 254 -22.53 3.55 11.53
CA ARG A 254 -23.41 3.76 12.69
C ARG A 254 -22.94 2.98 13.92
N ILE A 255 -22.36 1.79 13.73
CA ILE A 255 -21.79 0.98 14.82
C ILE A 255 -20.47 1.59 15.32
N MET A 256 -19.60 2.09 14.44
CA MET A 256 -18.34 2.74 14.82
C MET A 256 -18.57 4.04 15.58
N ALA A 257 -19.50 4.89 15.12
CA ALA A 257 -19.92 6.10 15.82
C ALA A 257 -20.51 5.79 17.20
N LYS A 258 -21.39 4.77 17.32
CA LYS A 258 -21.94 4.35 18.62
C LYS A 258 -20.88 3.79 19.58
N LYS A 259 -19.77 3.27 19.06
CA LYS A 259 -18.61 2.80 19.86
C LYS A 259 -17.58 3.90 20.15
N GLY A 260 -17.79 5.14 19.69
CA GLY A 260 -16.86 6.26 19.92
C GLY A 260 -15.55 6.15 19.14
N LEU A 261 -15.50 5.36 18.06
CA LEU A 261 -14.29 5.10 17.28
C LEU A 261 -14.06 6.10 16.13
N ILE A 262 -15.02 6.99 15.87
CA ILE A 262 -14.98 8.02 14.83
C ILE A 262 -15.51 9.32 15.44
N THR A 263 -14.81 10.43 15.22
CA THR A 263 -15.26 11.76 15.62
C THR A 263 -16.23 12.36 14.60
N ARG A 264 -17.00 13.37 15.03
CA ARG A 264 -18.03 14.01 14.19
C ARG A 264 -17.45 14.63 12.92
N ASP A 265 -16.23 15.16 13.00
CA ASP A 265 -15.60 15.90 11.89
C ASP A 265 -14.95 14.97 10.86
N GLU A 266 -14.44 13.81 11.30
CA GLU A 266 -14.02 12.73 10.39
C GLU A 266 -15.22 12.20 9.58
N PHE A 267 -16.34 11.92 10.26
CA PHE A 267 -17.57 11.46 9.60
C PHE A 267 -18.12 12.46 8.57
N LEU A 268 -17.97 13.77 8.82
CA LEU A 268 -18.43 14.81 7.89
C LEU A 268 -17.50 15.01 6.69
N ARG A 269 -16.19 14.79 6.83
CA ARG A 269 -15.25 14.78 5.68
C ARG A 269 -15.52 13.64 4.72
N GLU A 270 -15.74 12.44 5.26
CA GLU A 270 -16.08 11.24 4.46
C GLU A 270 -17.39 11.43 3.67
N LEU A 271 -18.34 12.21 4.21
CA LEU A 271 -19.60 12.55 3.54
C LEU A 271 -19.42 13.56 2.40
N ALA A 272 -18.61 14.60 2.62
CA ALA A 272 -18.47 15.72 1.69
C ALA A 272 -17.68 15.36 0.43
N GLY A 273 -16.76 14.39 0.50
CA GLY A 273 -15.89 13.99 -0.61
C GLY A 273 -16.57 13.24 -1.78
N LYS A 274 -17.91 13.09 -1.77
CA LYS A 274 -18.67 12.42 -2.85
C LYS A 274 -19.50 13.36 -3.73
N ASP A 275 -19.58 14.66 -3.43
CA ASP A 275 -20.34 15.63 -4.22
C ASP A 275 -19.48 16.40 -5.26
N GLU A 276 -18.17 16.12 -5.38
CA GLU A 276 -17.25 16.73 -6.36
C GLU A 276 -16.46 15.71 -7.21
N GLN A 277 -17.15 15.00 -8.11
CA GLN A 277 -16.58 14.45 -9.36
C GLN A 277 -17.65 14.06 -10.38
#